data_AF-A0A2U2CBJ3-F1
#
_entry.id   AF-A0A2U2CBJ3-F1
#
_cell.length_a   1.000
_cell.length_b   1.000
_cell.length_c   1.000
_cell.angle_alpha   90.00
_cell.angle_beta   90.00
_cell.angle_gamma   90.00
#
_symmetry.space_group_name_H-M   'P 1'
#
loop_
_entity.id
_entity.type
_entity.pdbx_description
1 polymer ?
#
loop_
_entity_poly.entity_id
_entity_poly.type
_entity_poly.pdbx_seq_one_letter_code
_entity_poly.pdbx_strand_id
1 'polypeptide(L)' 'MIVVAGLLIAFVLVILFSNRATRACRWRADRRGDRPRATKYRCAACGAEAWTENGKPPRICMAHEGPK' A
#
# COMPACT_ATOMS: atom_id res chain seq x y z
N MET A 1 -27.32 -20.16 16.58
CA MET A 1 -27.14 -18.69 16.44
C MET A 1 -25.71 -18.22 16.66
N ILE A 2 -24.95 -18.77 17.62
CA ILE A 2 -23.55 -18.37 17.86
C ILE A 2 -22.62 -18.72 16.69
N VAL A 3 -22.82 -19.90 16.07
CA VAL A 3 -22.03 -20.36 14.92
C VAL A 3 -22.18 -19.44 13.71
N VAL A 4 -23.42 -18.99 13.42
CA VAL A 4 -23.72 -18.07 12.32
C VAL A 4 -23.10 -16.70 12.58
N ALA A 5 -23.18 -16.20 13.82
CA ALA A 5 -22.55 -14.95 14.21
C ALA A 5 -21.02 -15.02 14.09
N GLY A 6 -20.39 -16.12 14.51
CA GLY A 6 -18.95 -16.34 14.36
C GLY A 6 -18.49 -16.35 12.90
N LEU A 7 -19.26 -16.99 12.01
CA LEU A 7 -18.99 -17.01 10.57
C LEU A 7 -19.08 -15.62 9.93
N LEU A 8 -20.09 -14.82 10.30
CA LEU A 8 -20.22 -13.45 9.81
C LEU A 8 -19.06 -12.57 10.27
N ILE A 9 -18.66 -12.68 11.54
CA ILE A 9 -17.52 -11.93 12.08
C ILE A 9 -16.22 -12.35 11.37
N ALA A 10 -15.97 -13.65 11.20
CA ALA A 10 -14.81 -14.14 10.48
C ALA A 10 -14.79 -13.64 9.02
N PHE A 11 -15.94 -13.62 8.34
CA PHE A 11 -16.04 -13.12 6.96
C PHE A 11 -15.75 -11.62 6.85
N VAL A 12 -16.27 -10.81 7.78
CA VAL A 12 -15.99 -9.37 7.86
C VAL A 12 -14.52 -9.12 8.16
N LEU A 13 -13.94 -9.86 9.10
CA LEU A 13 -12.50 -9.78 9.41
C LEU A 13 -11.67 -10.17 8.19
N VAL A 14 -12.02 -11.23 7.46
CA VAL A 14 -11.34 -11.60 6.22
C VAL A 14 -11.48 -10.51 5.17
N ILE A 15 -12.62 -9.82 5.02
CA ILE A 15 -12.74 -8.71 4.04
C ILE A 15 -11.89 -7.50 4.47
N LEU A 16 -11.86 -7.17 5.76
CA LEU A 16 -11.07 -6.05 6.28
C LEU A 16 -9.56 -6.33 6.22
N PHE A 17 -9.15 -7.55 6.58
CA PHE A 17 -7.76 -7.98 6.68
C PHE A 17 -7.22 -8.69 5.44
N SER A 18 -8.06 -9.13 4.49
CA SER A 18 -7.61 -9.60 3.17
C SER A 18 -7.08 -8.39 2.43
N ASN A 19 -5.79 -8.21 2.65
CA ASN A 19 -4.89 -7.19 2.16
C ASN A 19 -5.07 -6.93 0.66
N ARG A 20 -6.08 -6.12 0.31
CA ARG A 20 -6.31 -5.56 -1.02
C ARG A 20 -5.23 -4.54 -1.39
N ALA A 21 -4.41 -4.10 -0.40
CA ALA A 21 -3.40 -3.09 -0.62
C ALA A 21 -2.29 -3.63 -1.55
N THR A 22 -1.69 -4.78 -1.30
CA THR A 22 -0.52 -5.23 -2.08
C THR A 22 -0.80 -5.59 -3.54
N ARG A 23 -1.99 -6.11 -3.88
CA ARG A 23 -2.31 -6.49 -5.27
C ARG A 23 -2.61 -5.31 -6.20
N ALA A 24 -3.01 -4.16 -5.65
CA ALA A 24 -3.41 -3.00 -6.42
C ALA A 24 -2.40 -1.85 -6.38
N CYS A 25 -1.22 -2.02 -5.74
CA CYS A 25 -0.28 -0.92 -5.61
C CYS A 25 0.20 -0.45 -7.00
N ARG A 26 -0.28 0.73 -7.38
CA ARG A 26 0.04 1.44 -8.62
C ARG A 26 0.95 2.59 -8.28
N TRP A 27 2.25 2.32 -8.22
CA TRP A 27 3.28 3.33 -8.03
C TRP A 27 3.36 4.25 -9.25
N ARG A 28 3.30 5.56 -8.99
CA ARG A 28 3.53 6.61 -9.99
C ARG A 28 4.69 7.46 -9.54
N ALA A 29 5.62 7.75 -10.44
CA ALA A 29 6.68 8.72 -10.17
C ALA A 29 6.05 10.13 -10.09
N ASP A 30 6.35 10.85 -9.02
CA ASP A 30 5.95 12.23 -8.83
C ASP A 30 7.18 13.13 -8.80
N ARG A 31 7.51 13.69 -9.97
CA ARG A 31 8.68 14.55 -10.17
C ARG A 31 8.61 15.86 -9.38
N ARG A 32 7.45 16.25 -8.85
CA ARG A 32 7.32 17.49 -8.06
C ARG A 32 8.01 17.39 -6.70
N GLY A 33 8.21 16.18 -6.17
CA GLY A 33 8.87 15.93 -4.89
C GLY A 33 10.19 15.16 -5.01
N ASP A 34 10.77 15.12 -6.21
CA ASP A 34 12.04 14.45 -6.45
C ASP A 34 13.17 15.13 -5.67
N ARG A 35 14.02 14.31 -5.05
CA ARG A 35 15.25 14.76 -4.41
C ARG A 35 16.42 14.54 -5.37
N PRO A 36 17.54 15.27 -5.25
CA PRO A 36 18.70 15.16 -6.15
C PRO A 36 19.23 13.73 -6.33
N ARG A 37 18.98 12.84 -5.35
CA ARG A 37 19.47 11.46 -5.31
C ARG A 37 18.37 10.41 -5.24
N ALA A 38 17.10 10.81 -5.21
CA ALA A 38 15.99 9.88 -5.06
C ALA A 38 14.72 10.36 -5.76
N THR A 39 14.13 9.47 -6.56
CA THR A 39 12.85 9.71 -7.22
C THR A 39 11.71 9.41 -6.25
N LYS A 40 10.78 10.36 -6.11
CA LYS A 40 9.56 10.19 -5.32
C LYS A 40 8.55 9.37 -6.12
N TYR A 41 8.04 8.32 -5.50
CA TYR A 41 6.93 7.51 -5.98
C TYR A 41 5.76 7.64 -5.03
N ARG A 42 4.58 7.83 -5.59
CA ARG A 42 3.31 7.83 -4.85
C ARG A 42 2.41 6.73 -5.39
N CYS A 43 1.86 5.91 -4.50
CA CYS A 43 0.91 4.89 -4.88
C CYS A 43 -0.47 5.51 -5.10
N ALA A 44 -1.04 5.33 -6.29
CA ALA A 44 -2.38 5.81 -6.62
C ALA A 44 -3.52 5.03 -5.95
N ALA A 45 -3.23 3.85 -5.38
CA ALA A 45 -4.23 2.99 -4.76
C ALA A 45 -4.33 3.20 -3.24
N CYS A 46 -3.19 3.28 -2.54
CA CYS A 46 -3.15 3.44 -1.08
C CYS A 46 -2.64 4.82 -0.64
N GLY A 47 -2.13 5.65 -1.54
CA GLY A 47 -1.57 6.96 -1.20
C GLY A 47 -0.16 6.94 -0.59
N ALA A 48 0.41 5.76 -0.35
CA ALA A 48 1.77 5.62 0.19
C ALA A 48 2.81 6.37 -0.65
N GLU A 49 3.81 6.95 0.00
CA GLU A 49 4.91 7.65 -0.64
C GLU A 49 6.23 6.92 -0.36
N ALA A 50 7.10 6.88 -1.35
CA ALA A 50 8.37 6.18 -1.32
C ALA A 50 9.42 6.99 -2.08
N TRP A 51 10.65 7.06 -1.56
CA TRP A 51 11.78 7.63 -2.29
C TRP A 51 12.73 6.49 -2.66
N THR A 52 13.04 6.37 -3.94
CA THR A 52 13.95 5.33 -4.42
C THR A 52 15.12 5.98 -5.16
N GLU A 53 16.35 5.61 -4.82
CA GLU A 53 17.54 6.08 -5.53
C GLU A 53 17.73 5.37 -6.87
N ASN A 54 17.15 4.18 -7.03
CA ASN A 54 17.30 3.34 -8.21
C ASN A 54 16.42 3.77 -9.41
N GLY A 55 15.61 4.83 -9.26
CA GLY A 55 14.68 5.29 -10.31
C GLY A 55 13.64 4.24 -10.72
N LYS A 56 13.32 3.29 -9.82
CA LYS A 56 12.34 2.22 -10.06
C LYS A 56 11.32 2.20 -8.91
N PRO A 57 10.04 1.96 -9.20
CA PRO A 57 9.03 1.85 -8.16
C PRO A 57 9.35 0.69 -7.20
N PRO A 58 9.02 0.81 -5.90
CA PRO A 58 9.25 -0.25 -4.94
C PRO A 58 8.37 -1.48 -5.26
N ARG A 59 8.95 -2.69 -5.08
CA ARG A 59 8.29 -3.96 -5.39
C ARG A 59 7.29 -4.41 -4.31
N ILE A 60 7.32 -3.74 -3.16
CA ILE A 60 6.42 -3.96 -2.03
C ILE A 60 5.56 -2.72 -1.80
N CYS A 61 4.42 -2.89 -1.16
CA CYS A 61 3.57 -1.76 -0.84
C CYS A 61 3.96 -1.13 0.50
N MET A 62 4.35 0.14 0.49
CA MET A 62 4.81 0.87 1.68
C MET A 62 3.64 1.57 2.40
N ALA A 63 2.43 1.03 2.33
CA ALA A 63 1.27 1.61 3.04
C ALA A 63 1.41 1.51 4.56
N HIS A 64 2.06 0.46 5.04
CA HIS A 64 2.30 0.21 6.47
C HIS A 64 3.72 0.61 6.93
N GLU A 65 4.60 0.88 5.97
CA GLU A 65 5.92 1.45 6.24
C GLU A 65 5.78 2.96 6.08
N GLY A 66 5.42 3.63 7.17
CA GLY A 66 5.31 5.09 7.19
C GLY A 66 6.60 5.77 6.69
N PRO A 67 6.49 7.00 6.16
CA PRO A 67 7.62 7.71 5.58
C PRO A 67 8.78 7.80 6.59
N LYS A 68 9.94 7.24 6.24
CA LYS A 68 11.20 7.44 6.97
C LYS A 68 11.89 8.72 6.51
#